data_AF-A0A3F3H8Y1-F1
#
_entry.id   AF-A0A3F3H8Y1-F1
#
_cell.length_a   1.000
_cell.length_b   1.000
_cell.length_c   1.000
_cell.angle_alpha   90.00
_cell.angle_beta   90.00
_cell.angle_gamma   90.00
#
_symmetry.space_group_name_H-M   'P 1'
#
loop_
_entity.id
_entity.type
_entity.pdbx_description
1 polymer ?
#
loop_
_entity_poly.entity_id
_entity_poly.type
_entity_poly.pdbx_seq_one_letter_code
_entity_poly.pdbx_strand_id
1 'polypeptide(L)'
;MTPEKYFEEFTDNDQLIEEIKNIQKFREERAKDSFGFLPRPDFFAGKYPVTDAEIRAILAVAKKILVDRGGAYPLSQVELLDELFQQKVPLISKIQVEAFGYFAGLRRDTFKIQGEDVLAKTEYRSMAELASRIQREETDQRVMGKDEFLEKIRKMHLGEWRFYYTQPEIMDGTQWSIDVYFNQGEDVINYHGSNAYPSNIAEFSKFLSLDLGV
;
A
#
# COMPACT_ATOMS: atom_id res chain seq x y z
N MET A 1 27.28 0.78 10.99
CA MET A 1 27.28 -0.57 10.41
C MET A 1 26.43 -0.54 9.14
N THR A 2 26.86 -1.15 8.02
CA THR A 2 26.04 -1.23 6.80
C THR A 2 25.19 -2.50 6.81
N PRO A 3 24.07 -2.58 6.06
CA PRO A 3 23.29 -3.80 5.95
C PRO A 3 24.12 -5.01 5.50
N GLU A 4 24.99 -4.82 4.52
CA GLU A 4 25.84 -5.90 3.97
C GLU A 4 26.76 -6.47 5.03
N LYS A 5 27.49 -5.60 5.75
CA LYS A 5 28.40 -6.03 6.81
C LYS A 5 27.68 -6.75 7.94
N TYR A 6 26.49 -6.28 8.32
CA TYR A 6 25.69 -6.93 9.35
C TYR A 6 25.26 -8.33 8.94
N PHE A 7 24.69 -8.50 7.74
CA PHE A 7 24.22 -9.81 7.30
C PHE A 7 25.37 -10.75 6.91
N GLU A 8 26.54 -10.22 6.57
CA GLU A 8 27.74 -11.02 6.32
C GLU A 8 28.25 -11.75 7.57
N GLU A 9 27.97 -11.25 8.78
CA GLU A 9 28.35 -11.88 10.06
C GLU A 9 27.63 -13.20 10.32
N PHE A 10 26.46 -13.41 9.72
CA PHE A 10 25.71 -14.67 9.81
C PHE A 10 26.39 -15.70 8.91
N THR A 11 27.06 -16.70 9.49
CA THR A 11 27.77 -17.74 8.73
C THR A 11 26.89 -18.93 8.36
N ASP A 12 25.74 -19.06 9.02
CA ASP A 12 24.72 -20.08 8.77
C ASP A 12 23.48 -19.46 8.10
N ASN A 13 23.00 -20.09 7.03
CA ASN A 13 21.80 -19.66 6.31
C ASN A 13 20.54 -19.74 7.19
N ASP A 14 20.46 -20.71 8.11
CA ASP A 14 19.30 -20.84 8.99
C ASP A 14 19.22 -19.65 9.97
N GLN A 15 20.36 -19.22 10.50
CA GLN A 15 20.44 -18.01 11.35
C GLN A 15 20.07 -16.75 10.56
N LEU A 16 20.54 -16.62 9.32
CA LEU A 16 20.18 -15.50 8.45
C LEU A 16 18.67 -15.49 8.14
N ILE A 17 18.08 -16.66 7.89
CA ILE A 17 16.63 -16.79 7.67
C ILE A 17 15.84 -16.40 8.93
N GLU A 18 16.29 -16.81 10.12
CA GLU A 18 15.68 -16.40 11.38
C GLU A 18 15.72 -14.88 11.59
N GLU A 19 16.84 -14.23 11.27
CA GLU A 19 16.94 -12.77 11.37
C GLU A 19 16.07 -12.05 10.33
N ILE A 20 16.00 -12.56 9.09
CA ILE A 20 15.05 -12.04 8.09
C ILE A 20 13.62 -12.11 8.61
N LYS A 21 13.21 -13.24 9.21
CA LYS A 21 11.88 -13.39 9.83
C LYS A 21 11.66 -12.45 11.01
N ASN A 22 12.68 -12.25 11.83
CA ASN A 22 12.64 -11.33 12.96
C ASN A 22 12.40 -9.88 12.50
N ILE A 23 13.15 -9.42 11.50
CA ILE A 23 12.98 -8.09 10.90
C ILE A 23 11.61 -7.94 10.23
N GLN A 24 11.14 -8.97 9.51
CA GLN A 24 9.82 -8.99 8.89
C GLN A 24 8.71 -8.88 9.95
N LYS A 25 8.81 -9.64 11.04
CA LYS A 25 7.86 -9.56 12.16
C LYS A 25 7.86 -8.17 12.79
N PHE A 26 9.04 -7.59 13.02
CA PHE A 26 9.15 -6.22 13.51
C PHE A 26 8.43 -5.23 12.58
N ARG A 27 8.58 -5.37 11.27
CA ARG A 27 7.90 -4.55 10.26
C ARG A 27 6.37 -4.62 10.37
N GLU A 28 5.83 -5.81 10.59
CA GLU A 28 4.38 -6.06 10.67
C GLU A 28 3.78 -5.58 12.01
N GLU A 29 4.53 -5.75 13.09
CA GLU A 29 4.06 -5.42 14.45
C GLU A 29 4.25 -3.94 14.80
N ARG A 30 5.26 -3.26 14.23
CA ARG A 30 5.55 -1.84 14.56
C ARG A 30 4.38 -0.91 14.24
N ALA A 31 3.55 -1.25 13.25
CA ALA A 31 2.36 -0.46 12.91
C ALA A 31 1.29 -0.47 14.02
N LYS A 32 1.35 -1.46 14.92
CA LYS A 32 0.47 -1.59 16.10
C LYS A 32 1.13 -1.07 17.38
N ASP A 33 2.43 -0.81 17.35
CA ASP A 33 3.20 -0.36 18.51
C ASP A 33 3.19 1.16 18.62
N SER A 34 2.09 1.70 19.16
CA SER A 34 1.92 3.14 19.36
C SER A 34 2.89 3.75 20.38
N PHE A 35 3.56 2.92 21.19
CA PHE A 35 4.38 3.37 22.33
C PHE A 35 5.88 3.06 22.18
N GLY A 36 6.28 2.36 21.11
CA GLY A 36 7.69 2.07 20.83
C GLY A 36 8.31 0.99 21.72
N PHE A 37 7.51 0.13 22.35
CA PHE A 37 7.97 -0.94 23.23
C PHE A 37 8.32 -2.24 22.51
N LEU A 38 8.02 -2.34 21.21
CA LEU A 38 8.33 -3.51 20.42
C LEU A 38 9.85 -3.75 20.41
N PRO A 39 10.31 -4.95 20.81
CA PRO A 39 11.72 -5.31 20.70
C PRO A 39 12.21 -5.12 19.26
N ARG A 40 13.31 -4.39 19.11
CA ARG A 40 13.89 -4.10 17.79
C ARG A 40 14.89 -5.19 17.42
N PRO A 41 14.95 -5.60 16.14
CA PRO A 41 16.07 -6.37 15.63
C PRO A 41 17.38 -5.61 15.87
N ASP A 42 18.47 -6.34 16.11
CA ASP A 42 19.76 -5.77 16.51
C ASP A 42 20.30 -4.76 15.49
N PHE A 43 20.02 -4.98 14.19
CA PHE A 43 20.37 -4.03 13.13
C PHE A 43 19.82 -2.61 13.39
N PHE A 44 18.64 -2.53 13.99
CA PHE A 44 17.94 -1.27 14.30
C PHE A 44 18.16 -0.80 15.74
N ALA A 45 19.03 -1.45 16.51
CA ALA A 45 19.30 -1.07 17.89
C ALA A 45 19.71 0.41 17.99
N GLY A 46 19.02 1.17 18.84
CA GLY A 46 19.30 2.59 19.07
C GLY A 46 18.89 3.54 17.93
N LYS A 47 18.33 3.05 16.82
CA LYS A 47 17.88 3.90 15.70
C LYS A 47 16.39 4.26 15.84
N TYR A 48 16.08 5.55 15.80
CA TYR A 48 14.71 6.07 15.79
C TYR A 48 14.60 7.42 15.04
N PRO A 49 13.59 7.61 14.16
CA PRO A 49 12.61 6.61 13.70
C PRO A 49 13.22 5.60 12.71
N VAL A 50 12.51 4.50 12.48
CA VAL A 50 12.82 3.52 11.42
C VAL A 50 11.62 3.48 10.47
N THR A 51 11.85 3.74 9.20
CA THR A 51 10.80 3.82 8.16
C THR A 51 10.54 2.46 7.50
N ASP A 52 9.36 2.27 6.91
CA ASP A 52 9.05 1.03 6.17
C ASP A 52 10.03 0.81 5.00
N ALA A 53 10.35 1.89 4.29
CA ALA A 53 11.25 1.89 3.15
C ALA A 53 12.65 1.41 3.54
N GLU A 54 13.16 1.83 4.71
CA GLU A 54 14.45 1.36 5.22
C GLU A 54 14.40 -0.14 5.55
N ILE A 55 13.34 -0.61 6.22
CA ILE A 55 13.20 -2.03 6.56
C ILE A 55 13.15 -2.89 5.28
N ARG A 56 12.38 -2.46 4.27
CA ARG A 56 12.33 -3.16 2.97
C ARG A 56 13.69 -3.22 2.29
N ALA A 57 14.44 -2.11 2.28
CA ALA A 57 15.76 -2.06 1.67
C ALA A 57 16.73 -3.04 2.35
N ILE A 58 16.68 -3.11 3.68
CA ILE A 58 17.51 -4.02 4.49
C ILE A 58 17.12 -5.48 4.25
N LEU A 59 15.82 -5.79 4.25
CA LEU A 59 15.32 -7.12 3.92
C LEU A 59 15.72 -7.55 2.49
N ALA A 60 15.72 -6.63 1.52
CA ALA A 60 16.16 -6.92 0.17
C ALA A 60 17.65 -7.29 0.12
N VAL A 61 18.51 -6.59 0.87
CA VAL A 61 19.94 -6.94 1.00
C VAL A 61 20.10 -8.31 1.64
N ALA A 62 19.41 -8.59 2.76
CA ALA A 62 19.50 -9.87 3.46
C ALA A 62 19.07 -11.05 2.57
N LYS A 63 17.94 -10.92 1.88
CA LYS A 63 17.42 -11.93 0.96
C LYS A 63 18.38 -12.16 -0.21
N LYS A 64 18.98 -11.10 -0.75
CA LYS A 64 19.98 -11.22 -1.81
C LYS A 64 21.21 -12.00 -1.34
N ILE A 65 21.76 -11.68 -0.16
CA ILE A 65 22.90 -12.40 0.41
C ILE A 65 22.58 -13.88 0.62
N LEU A 66 21.38 -14.19 1.12
CA LEU A 66 20.93 -15.57 1.30
C LEU A 66 20.90 -16.33 -0.04
N VAL A 67 20.34 -15.71 -1.09
CA VAL A 67 20.28 -16.30 -2.45
C VAL A 67 21.68 -16.47 -3.05
N ASP A 68 22.55 -15.47 -2.92
CA ASP A 68 23.93 -15.51 -3.42
C ASP A 68 24.75 -16.64 -2.78
N ARG A 69 24.37 -17.09 -1.57
CA ARG A 69 24.96 -18.22 -0.84
C ARG A 69 24.25 -19.57 -1.09
N GLY A 70 23.34 -19.63 -2.06
CA GLY A 70 22.58 -20.84 -2.40
C GLY A 70 21.45 -21.19 -1.43
N GLY A 71 21.10 -20.27 -0.52
CA GLY A 71 19.93 -20.41 0.35
C GLY A 71 18.64 -20.03 -0.38
N ALA A 72 17.50 -20.36 0.24
CA ALA A 72 16.18 -19.98 -0.27
C ALA A 72 15.33 -19.42 0.87
N TYR A 73 14.70 -18.27 0.63
CA TYR A 73 13.72 -17.70 1.54
C TYR A 73 12.31 -18.02 1.03
N PRO A 74 11.50 -18.83 1.74
CA PRO A 74 10.11 -19.02 1.38
C PRO A 74 9.35 -17.73 1.71
N LEU A 75 8.82 -17.09 0.67
CA LEU A 75 7.99 -15.90 0.83
C LEU A 75 6.73 -16.22 1.64
N SER A 76 6.34 -15.30 2.50
CA SER A 76 5.03 -15.32 3.16
C SER A 76 3.90 -15.12 2.15
N GLN A 77 2.68 -15.46 2.55
CA GLN A 77 1.50 -15.23 1.70
C GLN A 77 1.35 -13.75 1.30
N VAL A 78 1.65 -12.82 2.20
CA VAL A 78 1.56 -11.38 1.96
C VAL A 78 2.60 -10.94 0.92
N GLU A 79 3.83 -11.44 1.02
CA GLU A 79 4.89 -11.13 0.05
C GLU A 79 4.60 -11.72 -1.33
N LEU A 80 4.04 -12.93 -1.39
CA LEU A 80 3.60 -13.53 -2.66
C LEU A 80 2.49 -12.69 -3.32
N LEU A 81 1.52 -12.20 -2.54
CA LEU A 81 0.48 -11.31 -3.05
C LEU A 81 1.05 -9.99 -3.56
N ASP A 82 2.03 -9.42 -2.87
CA ASP A 82 2.74 -8.23 -3.35
C ASP A 82 3.49 -8.51 -4.64
N GLU A 83 4.28 -9.59 -4.74
CA GLU A 83 4.97 -9.94 -5.98
C GLU A 83 4.01 -10.11 -7.17
N LEU A 84 2.88 -10.79 -6.95
CA LEU A 84 1.84 -10.94 -7.96
C LEU A 84 1.22 -9.58 -8.35
N PHE A 85 1.01 -8.69 -7.38
CA PHE A 85 0.54 -7.34 -7.64
C PHE A 85 1.55 -6.53 -8.45
N GLN A 86 2.84 -6.57 -8.08
CA GLN A 86 3.92 -5.84 -8.76
C GLN A 86 4.03 -6.25 -10.23
N GLN A 87 3.87 -7.54 -10.54
CA GLN A 87 3.82 -8.04 -11.93
C GLN A 87 2.65 -7.46 -12.73
N LYS A 88 1.54 -7.15 -12.07
CA LYS A 88 0.34 -6.55 -12.68
C LYS A 88 0.37 -5.03 -12.76
N VAL A 89 1.25 -4.33 -12.05
CA VAL A 89 1.31 -2.85 -12.07
C VAL A 89 1.38 -2.26 -13.49
N PRO A 90 2.20 -2.79 -14.44
CA PRO A 90 2.22 -2.27 -15.81
C PRO A 90 0.87 -2.36 -16.55
N LEU A 91 -0.03 -3.23 -16.08
CA LEU A 91 -1.34 -3.48 -16.67
C LEU A 91 -2.45 -2.60 -16.08
N ILE A 92 -2.14 -1.76 -15.08
CA ILE A 92 -3.12 -0.86 -14.47
C ILE A 92 -3.65 0.10 -15.54
N SER A 93 -4.97 0.19 -15.59
CA SER A 93 -5.70 1.04 -16.52
C SER A 93 -6.48 2.15 -15.83
N LYS A 94 -6.95 1.89 -14.60
CA LYS A 94 -7.73 2.84 -13.80
C LYS A 94 -7.59 2.51 -12.31
N ILE A 95 -7.52 3.53 -11.47
CA ILE A 95 -7.74 3.43 -10.03
C ILE A 95 -8.96 4.27 -9.69
N GLN A 96 -9.89 3.69 -8.96
CA GLN A 96 -11.07 4.41 -8.46
C GLN A 96 -11.06 4.36 -6.94
N VAL A 97 -11.19 5.52 -6.32
CA VAL A 97 -11.24 5.65 -4.87
C VAL A 97 -12.58 6.23 -4.52
N GLU A 98 -13.29 5.56 -3.62
CA GLU A 98 -14.55 6.07 -3.07
C GLU A 98 -14.39 6.29 -1.59
N ALA A 99 -14.81 7.48 -1.13
CA ALA A 99 -15.01 7.80 0.27
C ALA A 99 -16.50 8.06 0.48
N PHE A 100 -17.07 7.33 1.42
CA PHE A 100 -18.46 7.42 1.81
C PHE A 100 -18.52 7.86 3.27
N GLY A 101 -19.34 8.89 3.51
CA GLY A 101 -19.88 9.11 4.84
C GLY A 101 -21.39 8.90 4.76
N TYR A 102 -21.94 8.06 5.65
CA TYR A 102 -23.39 7.79 5.70
C TYR A 102 -24.24 9.09 5.68
N PHE A 103 -23.72 10.18 6.24
CA PHE A 103 -24.35 11.50 6.25
C PHE A 103 -23.76 12.52 5.26
N ALA A 104 -22.57 12.27 4.71
CA ALA A 104 -21.83 13.24 3.90
C ALA A 104 -21.98 13.03 2.38
N GLY A 105 -22.53 11.88 1.96
CA GLY A 105 -22.62 11.50 0.56
C GLY A 105 -21.40 10.70 0.08
N LEU A 106 -21.24 10.61 -1.24
CA LEU A 106 -20.20 9.87 -1.92
C LEU A 106 -19.24 10.83 -2.62
N ARG A 107 -17.94 10.69 -2.34
CA ARG A 107 -16.85 11.21 -3.17
C ARG A 107 -16.20 10.06 -3.93
N ARG A 108 -16.14 10.14 -5.25
CA ARG A 108 -15.45 9.18 -6.11
C ARG A 108 -14.36 9.89 -6.91
N ASP A 109 -13.11 9.59 -6.61
CA ASP A 109 -11.97 9.99 -7.43
C ASP A 109 -11.62 8.88 -8.41
N THR A 110 -11.46 9.20 -9.69
CA THR A 110 -11.05 8.25 -10.73
C THR A 110 -9.78 8.73 -11.39
N PHE A 111 -8.75 7.89 -11.39
CA PHE A 111 -7.47 8.09 -12.06
C PHE A 111 -7.35 7.09 -13.20
N LYS A 112 -7.44 7.56 -14.44
CA LYS A 112 -7.43 6.73 -15.65
C LYS A 112 -6.16 6.96 -16.44
N ILE A 113 -5.50 5.89 -16.83
CA ILE A 113 -4.36 5.97 -17.75
C ILE A 113 -4.90 6.08 -19.19
N GLN A 114 -4.48 7.12 -19.90
CA GLN A 114 -4.81 7.32 -21.32
C GLN A 114 -3.55 7.74 -22.08
N GLY A 115 -3.05 6.84 -22.93
CA GLY A 115 -1.76 7.04 -23.58
C GLY A 115 -0.63 7.11 -22.54
N GLU A 116 0.15 8.18 -22.60
CA GLU A 116 1.28 8.45 -21.69
C GLU A 116 0.89 9.30 -20.47
N ASP A 117 -0.39 9.64 -20.34
CA ASP A 117 -0.89 10.52 -19.29
C ASP A 117 -1.87 9.82 -18.36
N VAL A 118 -1.97 10.36 -17.15
CA VAL A 118 -3.01 10.02 -16.18
C VAL A 118 -3.99 11.17 -16.10
N LEU A 119 -5.25 10.85 -16.31
CA LEU A 119 -6.39 11.76 -16.19
C LEU A 119 -7.12 11.48 -14.88
N ALA A 120 -7.43 12.54 -14.13
CA ALA A 120 -8.21 12.46 -12.90
C ALA A 120 -9.56 13.16 -13.06
N LYS A 121 -10.58 12.62 -12.41
CA LYS A 121 -11.86 13.27 -12.19
C LYS A 121 -12.35 12.97 -10.77
N THR A 122 -13.12 13.88 -10.20
CA THR A 122 -13.65 13.74 -8.84
C THR A 122 -15.14 14.02 -8.84
N GLU A 123 -15.92 12.96 -8.66
CA GLU A 123 -17.38 12.99 -8.58
C GLU A 123 -17.83 13.19 -7.13
N TYR A 124 -18.56 14.27 -6.86
CA TYR A 124 -19.26 14.45 -5.59
C TYR A 124 -20.75 14.23 -5.76
N ARG A 125 -21.33 13.37 -4.94
CA ARG A 125 -22.77 13.15 -4.89
C ARG A 125 -23.27 13.22 -3.46
N SER A 126 -24.07 14.23 -3.17
CA SER A 126 -24.88 14.23 -1.95
C SER A 126 -25.88 13.07 -1.97
N MET A 127 -26.43 12.72 -0.80
CA MET A 127 -27.50 11.72 -0.71
C MET A 127 -28.73 12.09 -1.55
N ALA A 128 -29.05 13.39 -1.66
CA ALA A 128 -30.14 13.89 -2.50
C ALA A 128 -29.85 13.71 -4.01
N GLU A 129 -28.59 13.87 -4.42
CA GLU A 129 -28.15 13.65 -5.82
C GLU A 129 -28.10 12.17 -6.19
N LEU A 130 -27.64 11.31 -5.28
CA LEU A 130 -27.73 9.86 -5.43
C LEU A 130 -29.18 9.41 -5.63
N ALA A 131 -30.13 10.00 -4.89
CA ALA A 131 -31.55 9.72 -5.02
C ALA A 131 -32.18 10.28 -6.32
N SER A 132 -31.63 11.36 -6.89
CA SER A 132 -32.26 12.09 -8.01
C SER A 132 -31.65 11.80 -9.40
N ARG A 133 -30.62 10.94 -9.51
CA ARG A 133 -29.95 10.57 -10.78
C ARG A 133 -29.40 11.74 -11.61
N ILE A 134 -29.20 12.91 -11.00
CA ILE A 134 -28.62 14.08 -11.69
C ILE A 134 -27.14 13.79 -11.98
N GLN A 135 -26.72 13.94 -13.24
CA GLN A 135 -25.32 13.83 -13.66
C GLN A 135 -24.75 15.24 -13.85
N ARG A 136 -23.65 15.55 -13.18
CA ARG A 136 -22.83 16.72 -13.48
C ARG A 136 -21.83 16.33 -14.56
N GLU A 137 -21.58 17.24 -15.50
CA GLU A 137 -20.46 17.10 -16.43
C GLU A 137 -19.18 17.44 -15.66
N GLU A 138 -18.35 16.43 -15.45
CA GLU A 138 -17.02 16.58 -14.91
C GLU A 138 -16.02 16.26 -16.01
N THR A 139 -15.05 17.15 -16.18
CA THR A 139 -14.02 17.01 -17.20
C THR A 139 -12.78 16.37 -16.60
N ASP A 140 -12.29 15.34 -17.28
CA ASP A 140 -11.01 14.70 -17.00
C ASP A 140 -9.86 15.74 -17.04
N GLN A 141 -9.04 15.79 -16.00
CA GLN A 141 -7.87 16.67 -15.91
C GLN A 141 -6.58 15.87 -15.91
N ARG A 142 -5.61 16.27 -16.73
CA ARG A 142 -4.26 15.67 -16.70
C ARG A 142 -3.56 15.98 -15.37
N VAL A 143 -3.13 14.94 -14.65
CA VAL A 143 -2.47 15.09 -13.34
C VAL A 143 -0.99 14.73 -13.35
N MET A 144 -0.56 13.73 -14.13
CA MET A 144 0.85 13.34 -14.25
C MET A 144 1.08 12.39 -15.44
N GLY A 145 2.33 12.04 -15.69
CA GLY A 145 2.70 11.01 -16.67
C GLY A 145 2.44 9.60 -16.13
N LYS A 146 2.16 8.67 -17.05
CA LYS A 146 1.89 7.24 -16.76
C LYS A 146 3.05 6.58 -16.00
N ASP A 147 4.28 6.75 -16.46
CA ASP A 147 5.44 6.09 -15.84
C ASP A 147 5.65 6.57 -14.41
N GLU A 148 5.54 7.88 -14.17
CA GLU A 148 5.62 8.45 -12.82
C GLU A 148 4.52 7.89 -11.91
N PHE A 149 3.29 7.77 -12.43
CA PHE A 149 2.15 7.21 -11.70
C PHE A 149 2.39 5.74 -11.32
N LEU A 150 2.79 4.91 -12.29
CA LEU A 150 3.04 3.49 -12.07
C LEU A 150 4.21 3.26 -11.10
N GLU A 151 5.29 4.02 -11.22
CA GLU A 151 6.43 3.95 -10.29
C GLU A 151 6.02 4.33 -8.85
N LYS A 152 5.16 5.35 -8.68
CA LYS A 152 4.62 5.70 -7.37
C LYS A 152 3.71 4.60 -6.82
N ILE A 153 2.87 3.98 -7.65
CA ILE A 153 2.03 2.84 -7.26
C ILE A 153 2.88 1.64 -6.82
N ARG A 154 3.97 1.31 -7.53
CA ARG A 154 4.88 0.21 -7.12
C ARG A 154 5.38 0.40 -5.70
N LYS A 155 5.81 1.62 -5.37
CA LYS A 155 6.34 2.00 -4.05
C LYS A 155 5.30 1.91 -2.93
N MET A 156 4.01 1.87 -3.25
CA MET A 156 2.94 1.73 -2.26
C MET A 156 2.70 0.28 -1.83
N HIS A 157 3.26 -0.71 -2.55
CA HIS A 157 3.14 -2.14 -2.19
C HIS A 157 1.70 -2.56 -1.85
N LEU A 158 0.75 -2.16 -2.71
CA LEU A 158 -0.68 -2.39 -2.46
C LEU A 158 -1.03 -3.89 -2.36
N GLY A 159 -0.23 -4.79 -2.93
CA GLY A 159 -0.46 -6.22 -2.82
C GLY A 159 -0.27 -6.77 -1.39
N GLU A 160 0.36 -6.00 -0.50
CA GLU A 160 0.42 -6.35 0.93
C GLU A 160 -0.85 -5.94 1.70
N TRP A 161 -1.71 -5.13 1.11
CA TRP A 161 -2.93 -4.69 1.76
C TRP A 161 -3.90 -5.85 1.94
N ARG A 162 -4.61 -5.84 3.06
CA ARG A 162 -5.76 -6.72 3.30
C ARG A 162 -6.90 -6.24 2.43
N PHE A 163 -7.74 -7.15 1.96
CA PHE A 163 -8.93 -6.77 1.19
C PHE A 163 -9.98 -6.03 2.03
N TYR A 164 -10.01 -6.25 3.35
CA TYR A 164 -10.96 -5.60 4.26
C TYR A 164 -10.30 -5.09 5.54
N TYR A 165 -10.63 -3.85 5.91
CA TYR A 165 -10.20 -3.20 7.15
C TYR A 165 -11.40 -2.74 7.99
N THR A 166 -11.41 -3.08 9.28
CA THR A 166 -12.43 -2.59 10.21
C THR A 166 -11.89 -2.43 11.63
N GLN A 167 -12.41 -1.45 12.36
CA GLN A 167 -12.25 -1.28 13.80
C GLN A 167 -13.63 -1.23 14.44
N PRO A 168 -14.17 -2.37 14.92
CA PRO A 168 -15.56 -2.46 15.37
C PRO A 168 -15.94 -1.50 16.51
N GLU A 169 -14.95 -1.10 17.32
CA GLU A 169 -15.13 -0.18 18.45
C GLU A 169 -15.27 1.29 18.03
N ILE A 170 -14.98 1.62 16.76
CA ILE A 170 -15.14 2.96 16.21
C ILE A 170 -16.41 3.00 15.37
N MET A 171 -17.31 3.95 15.65
CA MET A 171 -18.56 4.17 14.93
C MET A 171 -18.61 5.59 14.34
N ASP A 172 -17.63 5.96 13.51
CA ASP A 172 -17.56 7.30 12.91
C ASP A 172 -18.40 7.45 11.63
N GLY A 173 -18.88 6.33 11.08
CA GLY A 173 -19.72 6.29 9.88
C GLY A 173 -18.95 6.45 8.56
N THR A 174 -17.63 6.26 8.57
CA THR A 174 -16.74 6.35 7.41
C THR A 174 -16.58 5.01 6.73
N GLN A 175 -16.80 4.97 5.42
CA GLN A 175 -16.46 3.82 4.59
C GLN A 175 -15.60 4.27 3.41
N TRP A 176 -14.73 3.40 2.96
CA TRP A 176 -13.90 3.66 1.79
C TRP A 176 -13.74 2.41 0.94
N SER A 177 -13.50 2.60 -0.35
CA SER A 177 -13.06 1.56 -1.26
C SER A 177 -12.01 2.09 -2.24
N ILE A 178 -11.10 1.21 -2.63
CA ILE A 178 -10.09 1.45 -3.65
C ILE A 178 -10.13 0.27 -4.61
N ASP A 179 -10.55 0.55 -5.84
CA ASP A 179 -10.56 -0.41 -6.93
C ASP A 179 -9.37 -0.14 -7.86
N VAL A 180 -8.54 -1.15 -8.08
CA VAL A 180 -7.45 -1.13 -9.06
C VAL A 180 -7.85 -2.00 -10.24
N TYR A 181 -8.09 -1.38 -11.38
CA TYR A 181 -8.51 -2.03 -12.62
C TYR A 181 -7.31 -2.28 -13.53
N PHE A 182 -7.18 -3.52 -14.00
CA PHE A 182 -6.12 -3.97 -14.92
C PHE A 182 -6.71 -4.29 -16.29
N ASN A 183 -5.88 -4.30 -17.33
CA ASN A 183 -6.26 -4.73 -18.69
C ASN A 183 -7.55 -4.05 -19.18
N GLN A 184 -7.62 -2.72 -19.07
CA GLN A 184 -8.80 -1.92 -19.45
C GLN A 184 -10.10 -2.28 -18.69
N GLY A 185 -9.99 -2.91 -17.52
CA GLY A 185 -11.12 -3.22 -16.65
C GLY A 185 -11.58 -4.67 -16.67
N GLU A 186 -10.87 -5.58 -17.34
CA GLU A 186 -11.17 -7.02 -17.33
C GLU A 186 -10.92 -7.68 -15.97
N ASP A 187 -9.97 -7.13 -15.20
CA ASP A 187 -9.61 -7.62 -13.88
C ASP A 187 -9.58 -6.44 -12.89
N VAL A 188 -10.03 -6.69 -11.66
CA VAL A 188 -10.12 -5.68 -10.60
C VAL A 188 -9.71 -6.27 -9.26
N ILE A 189 -8.86 -5.53 -8.55
CA ILE A 189 -8.60 -5.76 -7.13
C ILE A 189 -9.33 -4.68 -6.35
N ASN A 190 -10.20 -5.10 -5.44
CA ASN A 190 -10.95 -4.23 -4.55
C ASN A 190 -10.38 -4.32 -3.13
N TYR A 191 -10.02 -3.17 -2.58
CA TYR A 191 -9.75 -2.97 -1.16
C TYR A 191 -10.87 -2.11 -0.57
N HIS A 192 -11.34 -2.43 0.63
CA HIS A 192 -12.35 -1.61 1.28
C HIS A 192 -12.19 -1.62 2.80
N GLY A 193 -12.82 -0.66 3.45
CA GLY A 193 -12.81 -0.61 4.90
C GLY A 193 -13.87 0.28 5.52
N SER A 194 -13.98 0.13 6.84
CA SER A 194 -14.80 0.97 7.71
C SER A 194 -13.94 1.41 8.90
N ASN A 195 -13.66 2.71 8.97
CA ASN A 195 -12.98 3.35 10.10
C ASN A 195 -11.54 2.85 10.37
N ALA A 196 -10.97 2.08 9.44
CA ALA A 196 -9.66 1.47 9.55
C ALA A 196 -8.99 1.38 8.18
N TYR A 197 -7.66 1.46 8.15
CA TYR A 197 -6.90 1.66 6.92
C TYR A 197 -5.58 0.88 6.93
N PRO A 198 -4.97 0.61 5.76
CA PRO A 198 -3.59 0.15 5.68
C PRO A 198 -2.63 1.19 6.27
N SER A 199 -1.48 0.73 6.76
CA SER A 199 -0.51 1.58 7.49
C SER A 199 0.06 2.73 6.64
N ASN A 200 0.14 2.57 5.33
CA ASN A 200 0.62 3.58 4.39
C ASN A 200 -0.51 4.35 3.66
N ILE A 201 -1.75 4.31 4.18
CA ILE A 201 -2.88 5.02 3.55
C ILE A 201 -2.64 6.52 3.43
N ALA A 202 -1.95 7.14 4.41
CA ALA A 202 -1.70 8.57 4.39
C ALA A 202 -0.75 8.96 3.24
N GLU A 203 0.23 8.11 2.94
CA GLU A 203 1.17 8.28 1.83
C GLU A 203 0.45 8.11 0.48
N PHE A 204 -0.42 7.10 0.39
CA PHE A 204 -1.28 6.88 -0.78
C PHE A 204 -2.25 8.07 -1.01
N SER A 205 -2.89 8.56 0.06
CA SER A 205 -3.82 9.69 0.02
C SER A 205 -3.13 10.96 -0.42
N LYS A 206 -1.94 11.24 0.13
CA LYS A 206 -1.12 12.40 -0.27
C LYS A 206 -0.68 12.30 -1.72
N PHE A 207 -0.29 11.12 -2.18
CA PHE A 207 0.11 10.89 -3.58
C PHE A 207 -1.03 11.23 -4.55
N LEU A 208 -2.24 10.75 -4.27
CA LEU A 208 -3.41 10.97 -5.13
C LEU A 208 -4.20 12.25 -4.80
N SER A 209 -3.74 13.05 -3.82
CA SER A 209 -4.45 14.24 -3.33
C SER A 209 -5.89 13.95 -2.88
N LEU A 210 -6.08 12.83 -2.18
CA LEU A 210 -7.36 12.36 -1.67
C LEU A 210 -7.68 12.97 -0.30
N ASP A 211 -8.96 13.10 0.00
CA ASP A 211 -9.47 13.42 1.33
C ASP A 211 -10.22 12.19 1.87
N LEU A 212 -9.50 11.32 2.58
CA LEU A 212 -10.03 10.09 3.19
C LEU A 212 -10.28 10.25 4.70
N GLY A 213 -10.08 11.44 5.28
CA GLY A 213 -10.20 11.65 6.73
C GLY A 213 -9.17 10.89 7.57
N VAL A 214 -7.98 10.65 7.00
CA VAL A 214 -6.84 9.93 7.61
C VAL A 214 -5.69 10.84 8.03
#